data_AF-A0A6C0IHC1-F1
#
_entry.id   AF-A0A6C0IHC1-F1
#
_cell.length_a   1.000
_cell.length_b   1.000
_cell.length_c   1.000
_cell.angle_alpha   90.00
_cell.angle_beta   90.00
_cell.angle_gamma   90.00
#
_symmetry.space_group_name_H-M   'P 1'
#
loop_
_entity.id
_entity.type
_entity.pdbx_description
1 polymer ?
#
loop_
_entity_poly.entity_id
_entity_poly.type
_entity_poly.pdbx_seq_one_letter_code
_entity_poly.pdbx_strand_id
1 'polypeptide(L)'
;MYSNSSFNVHNAKPLIPRDQNYVIDRKLVSIHSEDRDITKYPNGNQFAITLPQPLLNVQSMRLVQSTFPVVQAYYTFSNEYQNTRFRFSVLLIGGTTYTPYCVKIQEGTYNPCQLALEITNVMNNAVGTEIFNVFYDVVGSKFWFGSTGLLFTLDFNYKMEYPGINCNQPIVFYNYARWGFPYYIGYEKIQYVADGSVPIPPINYIPAVSGDPIIVIAPIPHNVINIGGEKDIYMEVDKYNSYDELYPYTESNKNAYDNNAYSGKVNSAFAKIPLDFTLNQDSRNLLLINFVQYEPPLERIAKLVFRFRFHDGLLVDFRGLEFNFTIEFNSLRNEIALNRNIRTPAMISL
;
A
#
# COMPACT_ATOMS: atom_id res chain seq x y z
N MET A 1 22.60 -50.83 -1.65
CA MET A 1 23.63 -51.11 -2.67
C MET A 1 24.93 -50.48 -2.20
N TYR A 2 25.97 -51.30 -2.00
CA TYR A 2 27.27 -50.83 -1.51
C TYR A 2 28.01 -50.09 -2.64
N SER A 3 28.40 -48.85 -2.37
CA SER A 3 29.30 -48.07 -3.22
C SER A 3 30.71 -48.64 -3.08
N ASN A 4 31.23 -49.27 -4.13
CA ASN A 4 32.63 -49.67 -4.21
C ASN A 4 33.47 -48.43 -4.52
N SER A 5 34.15 -47.87 -3.52
CA SER A 5 35.19 -46.88 -3.72
C SER A 5 36.45 -47.57 -4.26
N SER A 6 36.68 -47.50 -5.57
CA SER A 6 37.93 -47.95 -6.20
C SER A 6 39.04 -46.93 -5.95
N PHE A 7 39.97 -47.25 -5.05
CA PHE A 7 41.16 -46.43 -4.84
C PHE A 7 42.19 -46.72 -5.94
N ASN A 8 42.50 -45.69 -6.74
CA ASN A 8 43.53 -45.76 -7.77
C ASN A 8 44.92 -45.67 -7.11
N VAL A 9 45.55 -46.83 -6.87
CA VAL A 9 46.84 -46.97 -6.16
C VAL A 9 48.08 -46.67 -7.02
N HIS A 10 47.91 -46.20 -8.26
CA HIS A 10 49.03 -45.99 -9.20
C HIS A 10 49.43 -44.52 -9.41
N ASN A 11 48.93 -43.58 -8.59
CA ASN A 11 49.28 -42.17 -8.73
C ASN A 11 49.87 -41.64 -7.41
N ALA A 12 51.12 -41.16 -7.44
CA ALA A 12 51.78 -40.57 -6.26
C ALA A 12 51.13 -39.25 -5.79
N LYS A 13 50.18 -38.72 -6.58
CA LYS A 13 49.27 -37.63 -6.22
C LYS A 13 47.86 -38.00 -6.69
N PRO A 14 47.09 -38.82 -5.94
CA PRO A 14 45.71 -39.06 -6.30
C PRO A 14 44.96 -37.72 -6.28
N LEU A 15 44.34 -37.36 -7.41
CA LEU A 15 43.39 -36.26 -7.45
C LEU A 15 42.22 -36.67 -6.55
N ILE A 16 42.17 -36.10 -5.35
CA ILE A 16 40.99 -36.24 -4.48
C ILE A 16 39.85 -35.56 -5.25
N PRO A 17 38.80 -36.29 -5.67
CA PRO A 17 37.61 -35.65 -6.19
C PRO A 17 37.12 -34.73 -5.08
N ARG A 18 37.04 -33.43 -5.35
CA ARG A 18 36.33 -32.54 -4.43
C ARG A 18 34.87 -32.89 -4.57
N ASP A 19 34.34 -33.68 -3.65
CA ASP A 19 32.91 -33.74 -3.45
C ASP A 19 32.44 -32.30 -3.20
N GLN A 20 31.52 -31.81 -4.03
CA GLN A 20 30.95 -30.48 -3.93
C GLN A 20 29.93 -30.43 -2.79
N ASN A 21 30.39 -30.70 -1.58
CA ASN A 21 29.58 -30.62 -0.38
C ASN A 21 29.51 -29.16 0.06
N TYR A 22 28.30 -28.67 0.26
CA TYR A 22 28.05 -27.32 0.76
C TYR A 22 27.20 -27.40 2.02
N VAL A 23 27.54 -26.56 2.98
CA VAL A 23 26.67 -26.25 4.12
C VAL A 23 26.00 -24.91 3.90
N ILE A 24 24.76 -24.78 4.39
CA ILE A 24 24.05 -23.51 4.39
C ILE A 24 24.58 -22.66 5.55
N ASP A 25 25.15 -21.51 5.22
CA ASP A 25 25.47 -20.46 6.18
C ASP A 25 24.32 -19.45 6.22
N ARG A 26 23.59 -19.41 7.33
CA ARG A 26 22.44 -18.54 7.53
C ARG A 26 22.90 -17.19 8.08
N LYS A 27 22.52 -16.10 7.40
CA LYS A 27 22.75 -14.72 7.86
C LYS A 27 21.46 -13.94 7.93
N LEU A 28 21.28 -13.20 9.02
CA LEU A 28 20.17 -12.28 9.23
C LEU A 28 20.68 -10.84 9.10
N VAL A 29 20.01 -10.04 8.29
CA VAL A 29 20.26 -8.61 8.18
C VAL A 29 18.99 -7.89 8.64
N SER A 30 19.08 -7.20 9.78
CA SER A 30 18.03 -6.28 10.25
C SER A 30 18.25 -4.92 9.62
N ILE A 31 17.18 -4.30 9.13
CA ILE A 31 17.17 -2.97 8.53
C ILE A 31 16.07 -2.16 9.20
N HIS A 32 16.44 -0.96 9.66
CA HIS A 32 15.53 0.06 10.15
C HIS A 32 15.44 1.20 9.12
N SER A 33 14.29 1.86 9.03
CA SER A 33 14.12 3.03 8.15
C SER A 33 15.06 4.19 8.50
N GLU A 34 15.58 4.22 9.72
CA GLU A 34 16.60 5.16 10.20
C GLU A 34 17.97 4.93 9.55
N ASP A 35 18.27 3.72 9.07
CA ASP A 35 19.55 3.36 8.45
C ASP A 35 19.74 4.00 7.06
N ARG A 36 18.70 4.63 6.51
CA ARG A 36 18.73 5.25 5.19
C ARG A 36 19.56 6.54 5.19
N ASP A 37 20.24 6.80 4.09
CA ASP A 37 20.88 8.09 3.83
C ASP A 37 19.82 9.16 3.53
N ILE A 38 19.42 9.93 4.54
CA ILE A 38 18.37 10.95 4.43
C ILE A 38 18.69 12.10 3.47
N THR A 39 19.96 12.30 3.12
CA THR A 39 20.36 13.30 2.13
C THR A 39 19.99 12.87 0.72
N LYS A 40 19.91 11.56 0.47
CA LYS A 40 19.52 10.98 -0.82
C LYS A 40 18.08 10.48 -0.84
N TYR A 41 17.61 9.98 0.31
CA TYR A 41 16.32 9.33 0.48
C TYR A 41 15.56 9.97 1.64
N PRO A 42 15.03 11.19 1.45
CA PRO A 42 14.30 11.88 2.53
C PRO A 42 13.07 11.08 2.97
N ASN A 43 12.40 10.41 2.01
CA ASN A 43 11.20 9.60 2.24
C ASN A 43 11.55 8.11 2.43
N GLY A 44 10.87 7.43 3.36
CA GLY A 44 11.10 6.01 3.66
C GLY A 44 10.56 5.03 2.62
N ASN A 45 9.83 5.49 1.61
CA ASN A 45 9.22 4.63 0.60
C ASN A 45 10.17 4.12 -0.46
N GLN A 46 11.34 4.72 -0.60
CA GLN A 46 12.39 4.24 -1.48
C GLN A 46 13.75 4.60 -0.90
N PHE A 47 14.60 3.60 -0.67
CA PHE A 47 15.95 3.83 -0.18
C PHE A 47 16.89 2.68 -0.50
N ALA A 48 18.19 2.91 -0.34
CA ALA A 48 19.20 1.88 -0.52
C ALA A 48 20.08 1.72 0.72
N ILE A 49 20.45 0.48 1.02
CA ILE A 49 21.33 0.12 2.13
C ILE A 49 22.55 -0.62 1.57
N THR A 50 23.73 -0.23 2.04
CA THR A 50 24.97 -0.97 1.78
C THR A 50 25.21 -1.93 2.94
N LEU A 51 25.39 -3.21 2.64
CA LEU A 51 25.61 -4.22 3.67
C LEU A 51 27.00 -4.03 4.33
N PRO A 52 27.13 -4.27 5.65
CA PRO A 52 28.43 -4.16 6.34
C PRO A 52 29.50 -5.09 5.76
N GLN A 53 29.07 -6.26 5.25
CA GLN A 53 29.91 -7.20 4.52
C GLN A 53 29.11 -7.71 3.31
N PRO A 54 29.73 -7.81 2.11
CA PRO A 54 29.11 -8.50 0.99
C PRO A 54 28.80 -9.95 1.34
N LEU A 55 27.58 -10.37 1.04
CA LEU A 55 27.15 -11.77 1.11
C LEU A 55 27.55 -12.45 -0.20
N LEU A 56 28.10 -13.66 -0.11
CA LEU A 56 28.59 -14.41 -1.27
C LEU A 56 27.80 -15.72 -1.42
N ASN A 57 27.73 -16.24 -2.65
CA ASN A 57 27.08 -17.51 -2.99
C ASN A 57 25.68 -17.67 -2.39
N VAL A 58 24.84 -16.63 -2.49
CA VAL A 58 23.51 -16.62 -1.88
C VAL A 58 22.59 -17.53 -2.69
N GLN A 59 22.10 -18.60 -2.07
CA GLN A 59 21.20 -19.57 -2.67
C GLN A 59 19.73 -19.22 -2.44
N SER A 60 19.38 -18.58 -1.32
CA SER A 60 18.02 -18.10 -1.10
C SER A 60 17.94 -16.88 -0.19
N MET A 61 16.80 -16.20 -0.29
CA MET A 61 16.46 -14.99 0.43
C MET A 61 14.99 -15.01 0.86
N ARG A 62 14.69 -14.54 2.08
CA ARG A 62 13.31 -14.35 2.56
C ARG A 62 13.17 -13.23 3.58
N LEU A 63 12.01 -12.58 3.60
CA LEU A 63 11.63 -11.66 4.68
C LEU A 63 11.20 -12.52 5.88
N VAL A 64 11.93 -12.43 6.99
CA VAL A 64 11.61 -13.23 8.17
C VAL A 64 10.74 -12.51 9.16
N GLN A 65 10.91 -11.20 9.26
CA GLN A 65 10.16 -10.36 10.19
C GLN A 65 9.98 -8.98 9.58
N SER A 66 8.82 -8.39 9.80
CA SER A 66 8.60 -6.97 9.54
C SER A 66 7.72 -6.34 10.63
N THR A 67 8.04 -5.09 10.92
CA THR A 67 7.30 -4.22 11.83
C THR A 67 7.04 -2.92 11.09
N PHE A 68 5.78 -2.71 10.73
CA PHE A 68 5.31 -1.52 10.04
C PHE A 68 4.28 -0.81 10.93
N PRO A 69 4.17 0.53 10.87
CA PRO A 69 3.08 1.24 11.52
C PRO A 69 1.71 0.64 11.17
N VAL A 70 0.77 0.65 12.11
CA VAL A 70 -0.59 0.14 11.83
C VAL A 70 -1.35 1.07 10.89
N VAL A 71 -2.43 0.59 10.27
CA VAL A 71 -3.33 1.38 9.40
C VAL A 71 -3.79 2.68 10.04
N GLN A 72 -4.00 2.72 11.36
CA GLN A 72 -4.39 3.94 12.08
C GLN A 72 -3.27 4.98 12.18
N ALA A 73 -2.01 4.55 12.04
CA ALA A 73 -0.85 5.43 11.97
C ALA A 73 -0.56 5.87 10.52
N TYR A 74 -1.09 5.15 9.52
CA TYR A 74 -1.15 5.63 8.14
C TYR A 74 -2.34 6.55 7.96
N TYR A 75 -2.14 7.58 7.13
CA TYR A 75 -3.24 8.44 6.71
C TYR A 75 -3.99 7.76 5.57
N THR A 76 -5.27 7.41 5.74
CA THR A 76 -6.12 7.06 4.60
C THR A 76 -6.22 8.24 3.63
N PHE A 77 -6.35 9.45 4.17
CA PHE A 77 -6.45 10.68 3.39
C PHE A 77 -5.14 11.47 3.50
N SER A 78 -4.38 11.55 2.40
CA SER A 78 -3.12 12.30 2.31
C SER A 78 -3.07 13.08 0.99
N ASN A 79 -2.40 14.24 1.00
CA ASN A 79 -2.15 14.99 -0.23
C ASN A 79 -1.30 14.17 -1.22
N GLU A 80 -0.40 13.32 -0.70
CA GLU A 80 0.38 12.35 -1.50
C GLU A 80 -0.51 11.36 -2.26
N TYR A 81 -1.65 10.99 -1.68
CA TYR A 81 -2.63 10.08 -2.27
C TYR A 81 -3.68 10.78 -3.12
N GLN A 82 -3.58 12.10 -3.28
CA GLN A 82 -4.48 12.90 -4.12
C GLN A 82 -5.97 12.67 -3.78
N ASN A 83 -6.27 12.49 -2.50
CA ASN A 83 -7.62 12.15 -2.03
C ASN A 83 -8.15 13.05 -0.92
N THR A 84 -7.57 14.23 -0.70
CA THR A 84 -8.00 15.16 0.36
C THR A 84 -8.81 16.35 -0.15
N ARG A 85 -9.09 16.42 -1.45
CA ARG A 85 -9.77 17.57 -2.06
C ARG A 85 -10.95 17.12 -2.92
N PHE A 86 -11.98 17.95 -2.96
CA PHE A 86 -13.11 17.81 -3.87
C PHE A 86 -13.68 19.19 -4.23
N ARG A 87 -14.48 19.23 -5.28
CA ARG A 87 -15.17 20.42 -5.74
C ARG A 87 -16.68 20.24 -5.64
N PHE A 88 -17.37 21.29 -5.21
CA PHE A 88 -18.81 21.42 -5.31
C PHE A 88 -19.14 22.82 -5.83
N SER A 89 -20.34 23.01 -6.39
CA SER A 89 -20.78 24.33 -6.82
C SER A 89 -22.15 24.63 -6.23
N VAL A 90 -22.43 25.89 -5.89
CA VAL A 90 -23.71 26.29 -5.29
C VAL A 90 -24.40 27.34 -6.14
N LEU A 91 -25.73 27.28 -6.20
CA LEU A 91 -26.55 28.35 -6.75
C LEU A 91 -26.98 29.27 -5.60
N LEU A 92 -26.37 30.45 -5.51
CA LEU A 92 -26.71 31.43 -4.47
C LEU A 92 -28.12 32.00 -4.68
N ILE A 93 -28.77 32.41 -3.59
CA ILE A 93 -30.11 33.00 -3.62
C ILE A 93 -30.12 34.24 -4.53
N GLY A 94 -31.00 34.25 -5.52
CA GLY A 94 -31.09 35.34 -6.51
C GLY A 94 -30.05 35.27 -7.64
N GLY A 95 -29.17 34.28 -7.63
CA GLY A 95 -28.23 33.99 -8.70
C GLY A 95 -28.83 33.11 -9.80
N THR A 96 -28.21 33.14 -10.99
CA THR A 96 -28.55 32.27 -12.12
C THR A 96 -27.44 31.29 -12.48
N THR A 97 -26.29 31.38 -11.80
CA THR A 97 -25.07 30.62 -12.12
C THR A 97 -24.54 29.92 -10.88
N TYR A 98 -24.12 28.67 -11.06
CA TYR A 98 -23.42 27.91 -10.02
C TYR A 98 -22.01 28.45 -9.81
N THR A 99 -21.67 28.79 -8.56
CA THR A 99 -20.33 29.25 -8.17
C THR A 99 -19.53 28.07 -7.61
N PRO A 100 -18.34 27.74 -8.16
CA PRO A 100 -17.55 26.59 -7.74
C PRO A 100 -16.70 26.88 -6.50
N TYR A 101 -16.60 25.90 -5.62
CA TYR A 101 -15.78 25.90 -4.41
C TYR A 101 -14.93 24.63 -4.37
N CYS A 102 -13.62 24.82 -4.23
CA CYS A 102 -12.65 23.75 -4.03
C CYS A 102 -12.28 23.69 -2.56
N VAL A 103 -12.56 22.57 -1.90
CA VAL A 103 -12.29 22.38 -0.47
C VAL A 103 -11.24 21.31 -0.24
N LYS A 104 -10.54 21.42 0.88
CA LYS A 104 -9.55 20.46 1.35
C LYS A 104 -9.96 20.00 2.76
N ILE A 105 -10.06 18.70 2.96
CA ILE A 105 -10.18 18.11 4.30
C ILE A 105 -8.79 17.97 4.94
N GLN A 106 -8.74 17.94 6.26
CA GLN A 106 -7.52 17.61 6.99
C GLN A 106 -6.98 16.21 6.57
N GLU A 107 -5.66 16.08 6.47
CA GLU A 107 -5.01 14.78 6.23
C GLU A 107 -5.08 13.91 7.48
N GLY A 108 -5.39 12.63 7.32
CA GLY A 108 -5.58 11.72 8.44
C GLY A 108 -6.41 10.49 8.12
N THR A 109 -6.81 9.81 9.20
CA THR A 109 -7.74 8.69 9.19
C THR A 109 -8.94 9.06 10.04
N TYR A 110 -10.13 8.82 9.51
CA TYR A 110 -11.39 9.23 10.10
C TYR A 110 -12.24 8.01 10.42
N ASN A 111 -13.00 8.06 11.51
CA ASN A 111 -14.24 7.30 11.56
C ASN A 111 -15.31 8.00 10.68
N PRO A 112 -16.36 7.29 10.25
CA PRO A 112 -17.33 7.88 9.31
C PRO A 112 -18.00 9.16 9.82
N CYS A 113 -18.32 9.24 11.12
CA CYS A 113 -18.96 10.42 11.71
C CYS A 113 -18.02 11.64 11.76
N GLN A 114 -16.73 11.42 12.07
CA GLN A 114 -15.71 12.47 12.03
C GLN A 114 -15.55 13.01 10.61
N LEU A 115 -15.55 12.12 9.61
CA LEU A 115 -15.44 12.55 8.22
C LEU A 115 -16.68 13.34 7.77
N ALA A 116 -17.88 12.91 8.16
CA ALA A 116 -19.12 13.66 7.87
C ALA A 116 -19.06 15.09 8.45
N LEU A 117 -18.60 15.22 9.70
CA LEU A 117 -18.44 16.52 10.36
C LEU A 117 -17.37 17.39 9.67
N GLU A 118 -16.23 16.81 9.31
CA GLU A 118 -15.17 17.51 8.58
C GLU A 118 -15.68 18.06 7.24
N ILE A 119 -16.35 17.21 6.44
CA ILE A 119 -16.93 17.63 5.15
C ILE A 119 -17.94 18.76 5.35
N THR A 120 -18.82 18.63 6.35
CA THR A 120 -19.80 19.65 6.71
C THR A 120 -19.13 20.98 7.00
N ASN A 121 -18.10 20.97 7.85
CA ASN A 121 -17.38 22.17 8.26
C ASN A 121 -16.64 22.83 7.09
N VAL A 122 -15.92 22.06 6.25
CA VAL A 122 -15.17 22.64 5.14
C VAL A 122 -16.07 23.22 4.06
N MET A 123 -17.23 22.60 3.78
CA MET A 123 -18.22 23.14 2.83
C MET A 123 -18.84 24.43 3.37
N ASN A 124 -19.29 24.42 4.62
CA ASN A 124 -19.90 25.58 5.29
C ASN A 124 -18.92 26.76 5.39
N ASN A 125 -17.66 26.49 5.75
CA ASN A 125 -16.61 27.51 5.79
C ASN A 125 -16.35 28.11 4.40
N ALA A 126 -16.25 27.27 3.36
CA ALA A 126 -15.98 27.74 2.00
C ALA A 126 -17.05 28.68 1.45
N VAL A 127 -18.32 28.43 1.79
CA VAL A 127 -19.45 29.28 1.38
C VAL A 127 -19.69 30.44 2.34
N GLY A 128 -19.26 30.33 3.60
CA GLY A 128 -19.52 31.31 4.67
C GLY A 128 -20.93 31.18 5.26
N THR A 129 -21.41 29.94 5.45
CA THR A 129 -22.79 29.62 5.90
C THR A 129 -22.80 28.40 6.83
N GLU A 130 -23.94 28.02 7.41
CA GLU A 130 -24.12 26.80 8.23
C GLU A 130 -25.24 25.88 7.68
N ILE A 131 -25.44 25.92 6.38
CA ILE A 131 -26.60 25.30 5.72
C ILE A 131 -26.32 23.90 5.19
N PHE A 132 -25.05 23.56 4.94
CA PHE A 132 -24.68 22.22 4.51
C PHE A 132 -24.66 21.29 5.71
N ASN A 133 -25.13 20.07 5.49
CA ASN A 133 -25.04 19.00 6.46
C ASN A 133 -24.74 17.70 5.73
N VAL A 134 -23.71 17.00 6.18
CA VAL A 134 -23.33 15.70 5.64
C VAL A 134 -23.64 14.64 6.68
N PHE A 135 -24.42 13.65 6.28
CA PHE A 135 -24.82 12.55 7.14
C PHE A 135 -24.15 11.25 6.71
N TYR A 136 -23.83 10.40 7.69
CA TYR A 136 -23.39 9.04 7.44
C TYR A 136 -24.47 8.06 7.88
N ASP A 137 -24.99 7.29 6.93
CA ASP A 137 -25.86 6.16 7.19
C ASP A 137 -25.03 4.95 7.63
N VAL A 138 -25.08 4.63 8.92
CA VAL A 138 -24.36 3.50 9.52
C VAL A 138 -24.84 2.14 9.02
N VAL A 139 -26.11 2.03 8.59
CA VAL A 139 -26.68 0.75 8.13
C VAL A 139 -26.30 0.51 6.67
N GLY A 140 -26.52 1.51 5.81
CA GLY A 140 -26.16 1.44 4.40
C GLY A 140 -24.67 1.63 4.13
N SER A 141 -23.91 2.14 5.10
CA SER A 141 -22.51 2.55 4.96
C SER A 141 -22.30 3.58 3.84
N LYS A 142 -23.07 4.68 3.87
CA LYS A 142 -23.09 5.71 2.81
C LYS A 142 -23.05 7.14 3.36
N PHE A 143 -22.38 8.05 2.63
CA PHE A 143 -22.41 9.49 2.90
C PHE A 143 -23.48 10.19 2.07
N TRP A 144 -24.12 11.18 2.69
CA TRP A 144 -25.25 11.92 2.15
C TRP A 144 -24.97 13.40 2.29
N PHE A 145 -25.13 14.15 1.21
CA PHE A 145 -24.93 15.59 1.21
C PHE A 145 -26.29 16.26 1.16
N GLY A 146 -26.57 17.10 2.15
CA GLY A 146 -27.77 17.91 2.24
C GLY A 146 -27.43 19.38 2.37
N SER A 147 -28.35 20.23 1.92
CA SER A 147 -28.34 21.66 2.25
C SER A 147 -29.73 22.11 2.73
N THR A 148 -29.76 23.15 3.54
CA THR A 148 -30.99 23.87 3.90
C THR A 148 -31.24 24.98 2.88
N GLY A 149 -32.00 24.66 1.83
CA GLY A 149 -32.54 25.66 0.89
C GLY A 149 -31.62 26.17 -0.23
N LEU A 150 -30.40 25.62 -0.40
CA LEU A 150 -29.55 25.94 -1.57
C LEU A 150 -29.47 24.77 -2.56
N LEU A 151 -29.59 25.07 -3.84
CA LEU A 151 -29.27 24.09 -4.88
C LEU A 151 -27.74 24.02 -5.02
N PHE A 152 -27.21 22.81 -5.17
CA PHE A 152 -25.79 22.60 -5.32
C PHE A 152 -25.47 21.42 -6.23
N THR A 153 -24.24 21.35 -6.71
CA THR A 153 -23.70 20.20 -7.42
C THR A 153 -22.47 19.67 -6.70
N LEU A 154 -22.30 18.36 -6.67
CA LEU A 154 -21.03 17.73 -6.33
C LEU A 154 -20.30 17.44 -7.63
N ASP A 155 -19.21 18.14 -7.88
CA ASP A 155 -18.49 18.09 -9.15
C ASP A 155 -17.39 17.02 -9.12
N PHE A 156 -17.78 15.79 -8.82
CA PHE A 156 -16.85 14.69 -8.58
C PHE A 156 -16.15 14.17 -9.84
N ASN A 157 -16.60 14.60 -11.03
CA ASN A 157 -15.88 14.42 -12.29
C ASN A 157 -14.76 15.46 -12.52
N TYR A 158 -14.57 16.42 -11.62
CA TYR A 158 -13.52 17.43 -11.76
C TYR A 158 -12.18 16.93 -11.23
N LYS A 159 -11.12 17.04 -12.05
CA LYS A 159 -9.75 16.68 -11.67
C LYS A 159 -9.16 17.74 -10.74
N MET A 160 -9.03 17.40 -9.46
CA MET A 160 -8.41 18.26 -8.47
C MET A 160 -6.88 18.36 -8.65
N GLU A 161 -6.34 19.52 -8.31
CA GLU A 161 -4.89 19.74 -8.23
C GLU A 161 -4.37 19.58 -6.80
N TYR A 162 -3.20 18.96 -6.69
CA TYR A 162 -2.52 18.66 -5.44
C TYR A 162 -1.08 19.16 -5.50
N PRO A 163 -0.82 20.41 -5.10
CA PRO A 163 0.54 20.96 -5.06
C PRO A 163 1.36 20.26 -3.97
N GLY A 164 2.69 20.23 -4.16
CA GLY A 164 3.62 19.73 -3.14
C GLY A 164 3.66 18.21 -2.98
N ILE A 165 3.21 17.44 -3.96
CA ILE A 165 3.39 15.98 -3.99
C ILE A 165 4.87 15.66 -4.23
N ASN A 166 5.40 14.72 -3.45
CA ASN A 166 6.75 14.22 -3.66
C ASN A 166 6.92 13.60 -5.05
N CYS A 167 8.01 13.95 -5.74
CA CYS A 167 8.32 13.46 -7.07
C CYS A 167 8.22 11.92 -7.12
N ASN A 168 7.44 11.39 -8.08
CA ASN A 168 7.23 9.97 -8.43
C ASN A 168 5.90 9.31 -8.01
N GLN A 169 4.93 10.02 -7.43
CA GLN A 169 3.57 9.47 -7.28
C GLN A 169 2.80 9.51 -8.61
N PRO A 170 2.10 8.41 -9.00
CA PRO A 170 1.22 8.40 -10.17
C PRO A 170 -0.01 9.30 -9.98
N ILE A 171 -0.56 9.81 -11.09
CA ILE A 171 -1.82 10.56 -11.07
C ILE A 171 -2.99 9.58 -10.90
N VAL A 172 -3.70 9.68 -9.78
CA VAL A 172 -4.78 8.72 -9.45
C VAL A 172 -6.09 9.01 -10.18
N PHE A 173 -6.31 10.26 -10.64
CA PHE A 173 -7.60 10.68 -11.19
C PHE A 173 -8.09 9.83 -12.37
N TYR A 174 -7.19 9.23 -13.14
CA TYR A 174 -7.57 8.39 -14.28
C TYR A 174 -7.78 6.91 -13.91
N ASN A 175 -7.52 6.53 -12.66
CA ASN A 175 -7.76 5.17 -12.19
C ASN A 175 -9.26 4.85 -12.21
N TYR A 176 -9.58 3.56 -12.39
CA TYR A 176 -10.93 3.04 -12.24
C TYR A 176 -11.42 3.18 -10.78
N ALA A 177 -10.56 2.87 -9.83
CA ALA A 177 -10.80 2.99 -8.39
C ALA A 177 -9.81 3.94 -7.72
N ARG A 178 -10.14 4.42 -6.52
CA ARG A 178 -9.26 5.27 -5.69
C ARG A 178 -8.77 6.52 -6.41
N TRP A 179 -9.59 7.06 -7.29
CA TRP A 179 -9.24 8.16 -8.19
C TRP A 179 -9.32 9.54 -7.54
N GLY A 180 -9.57 9.61 -6.23
CA GLY A 180 -9.63 10.84 -5.45
C GLY A 180 -10.62 10.71 -4.31
N PHE A 181 -10.82 11.81 -3.57
CA PHE A 181 -11.69 11.86 -2.40
C PHE A 181 -13.08 11.21 -2.61
N PRO A 182 -13.82 11.51 -3.70
CA PRO A 182 -15.20 11.02 -3.82
C PRO A 182 -15.31 9.50 -3.93
N TYR A 183 -14.29 8.81 -4.44
CA TYR A 183 -14.26 7.36 -4.46
C TYR A 183 -14.33 6.77 -3.04
N TYR A 184 -13.59 7.36 -2.09
CA TYR A 184 -13.50 6.88 -0.71
C TYR A 184 -14.83 7.01 0.06
N ILE A 185 -15.69 7.94 -0.37
CA ILE A 185 -17.04 8.14 0.19
C ILE A 185 -18.13 7.45 -0.63
N GLY A 186 -17.77 6.61 -1.61
CA GLY A 186 -18.66 5.72 -2.36
C GLY A 186 -19.19 6.28 -3.69
N TYR A 187 -18.82 7.50 -4.06
CA TYR A 187 -19.35 8.18 -5.24
C TYR A 187 -18.61 7.79 -6.53
N GLU A 188 -19.33 7.85 -7.65
CA GLU A 188 -18.79 7.64 -8.99
C GLU A 188 -18.22 8.95 -9.56
N LYS A 189 -17.43 8.83 -10.63
CA LYS A 189 -16.74 9.96 -11.27
C LYS A 189 -17.66 10.72 -12.22
N ILE A 190 -18.77 11.22 -11.68
CA ILE A 190 -19.78 12.01 -12.38
C ILE A 190 -20.12 13.28 -11.60
N GLN A 191 -20.88 14.18 -12.20
CA GLN A 191 -21.47 15.30 -11.48
C GLN A 191 -22.81 14.85 -10.87
N TYR A 192 -23.04 15.23 -9.62
CA TYR A 192 -24.29 14.98 -8.92
C TYR A 192 -25.01 16.31 -8.70
N VAL A 193 -26.27 16.40 -9.12
CA VAL A 193 -27.07 17.62 -9.00
C VAL A 193 -28.06 17.45 -7.84
N ALA A 194 -28.06 18.41 -6.93
CA ALA A 194 -29.01 18.54 -5.85
C ALA A 194 -29.90 19.75 -6.14
N ASP A 195 -31.02 19.51 -6.81
CA ASP A 195 -32.00 20.52 -7.29
C ASP A 195 -33.36 20.43 -6.58
N GLY A 196 -33.47 19.59 -5.54
CA GLY A 196 -34.71 19.32 -4.80
C GLY A 196 -35.62 18.29 -5.46
N SER A 197 -35.24 17.71 -6.62
CA SER A 197 -36.02 16.65 -7.28
C SER A 197 -35.83 15.26 -6.66
N VAL A 198 -34.74 15.07 -5.92
CA VAL A 198 -34.40 13.81 -5.25
C VAL A 198 -35.28 13.66 -4.00
N PRO A 199 -36.16 12.63 -3.93
CA PRO A 199 -36.95 12.38 -2.73
C PRO A 199 -36.05 12.08 -1.54
N ILE A 200 -36.38 12.61 -0.36
CA ILE A 200 -35.70 12.22 0.88
C ILE A 200 -35.92 10.72 1.05
N PRO A 201 -34.85 9.90 1.04
CA PRO A 201 -35.01 8.46 1.12
C PRO A 201 -35.61 8.10 2.49
N PRO A 202 -36.55 7.15 2.56
CA PRO A 202 -37.21 6.76 3.79
C PRO A 202 -36.22 5.95 4.66
N ILE A 203 -35.33 6.63 5.35
CA ILE A 203 -34.39 6.01 6.28
C ILE A 203 -34.79 6.34 7.71
N ASN A 204 -35.11 5.28 8.46
CA ASN A 204 -35.54 5.33 9.86
C ASN A 204 -34.42 5.78 10.85
N TYR A 205 -33.21 6.05 10.36
CA TYR A 205 -32.02 6.41 11.13
C TYR A 205 -31.52 7.84 10.89
N ILE A 206 -32.29 8.69 10.20
CA ILE A 206 -31.99 10.12 10.15
C ILE A 206 -32.42 10.72 11.49
N PRO A 207 -31.54 11.45 12.23
CA PRO A 207 -31.98 12.19 13.39
C PRO A 207 -33.05 13.19 12.94
N ALA A 208 -34.23 13.16 13.57
CA ALA A 208 -35.34 14.04 13.23
C ALA A 208 -34.87 15.51 13.30
N VAL A 209 -34.71 16.14 12.13
CA VAL A 209 -34.35 17.55 12.05
C VAL A 209 -35.63 18.32 12.39
N SER A 210 -35.71 18.89 13.58
CA SER A 210 -36.89 19.64 14.02
C SER A 210 -37.04 20.92 13.21
N GLY A 211 -38.14 21.02 12.45
CA GLY A 211 -38.56 22.24 11.74
C GLY A 211 -38.10 22.25 10.28
N ASP A 212 -38.89 21.63 9.41
CA ASP A 212 -38.69 21.43 7.97
C ASP A 212 -37.90 22.54 7.25
N PRO A 213 -36.57 22.41 7.13
CA PRO A 213 -35.85 23.10 6.08
C PRO A 213 -35.93 22.20 4.85
N ILE A 214 -36.23 22.73 3.66
CA ILE A 214 -36.17 21.93 2.43
C ILE A 214 -34.76 21.36 2.30
N ILE A 215 -34.61 20.06 2.61
CA ILE A 215 -33.34 19.36 2.52
C ILE A 215 -33.15 19.00 1.06
N VAL A 216 -32.28 19.73 0.38
CA VAL A 216 -31.88 19.39 -0.98
C VAL A 216 -30.77 18.34 -0.87
N ILE A 217 -31.00 17.13 -1.38
CA ILE A 217 -30.08 15.99 -1.24
C ILE A 217 -29.46 15.64 -2.60
N ALA A 218 -28.15 15.39 -2.61
CA ALA A 218 -27.48 14.81 -3.79
C ALA A 218 -27.76 13.30 -3.89
N PRO A 219 -27.85 12.71 -5.10
CA PRO A 219 -28.06 11.27 -5.24
C PRO A 219 -27.08 10.44 -4.40
N ILE A 220 -27.60 9.38 -3.78
CA ILE A 220 -26.86 8.50 -2.87
C ILE A 220 -25.80 7.71 -3.68
N PRO A 221 -24.58 7.51 -3.15
CA PRO A 221 -23.58 6.68 -3.80
C PRO A 221 -24.08 5.24 -4.02
N HIS A 222 -23.73 4.65 -5.16
CA HIS A 222 -24.01 3.24 -5.44
C HIS A 222 -23.14 2.32 -4.57
N ASN A 223 -21.88 2.71 -4.37
CA ASN A 223 -20.90 1.92 -3.62
C ASN A 223 -20.91 2.25 -2.12
N VAL A 224 -20.44 1.30 -1.32
CA VAL A 224 -20.14 1.53 0.11
C VAL A 224 -18.83 2.30 0.26
N ILE A 225 -18.65 2.93 1.43
CA ILE A 225 -17.44 3.68 1.76
C ILE A 225 -16.17 2.81 1.76
N ASN A 226 -15.03 3.42 1.45
CA ASN A 226 -13.72 2.79 1.49
C ASN A 226 -12.71 3.63 2.29
N ILE A 227 -13.05 4.01 3.52
CA ILE A 227 -12.19 4.86 4.38
C ILE A 227 -11.19 4.06 5.23
N GLY A 228 -11.23 2.72 5.12
CA GLY A 228 -10.31 1.82 5.83
C GLY A 228 -8.89 1.78 5.26
N GLY A 229 -8.66 2.43 4.12
CA GLY A 229 -7.34 2.53 3.49
C GLY A 229 -6.87 1.22 2.84
N GLU A 230 -5.55 1.16 2.64
CA GLU A 230 -4.88 0.03 2.01
C GLU A 230 -4.67 -1.12 3.00
N LYS A 231 -4.68 -2.34 2.47
CA LYS A 231 -4.59 -3.56 3.28
C LYS A 231 -3.24 -4.24 3.20
N ASP A 232 -2.43 -3.91 2.21
CA ASP A 232 -1.19 -4.62 1.92
C ASP A 232 -0.14 -3.66 1.35
N ILE A 233 1.09 -3.77 1.85
CA ILE A 233 2.27 -3.14 1.26
C ILE A 233 3.00 -4.17 0.42
N TYR A 234 3.30 -3.81 -0.82
CA TYR A 234 4.22 -4.52 -1.68
C TYR A 234 5.61 -3.95 -1.49
N MET A 235 6.51 -4.77 -0.97
CA MET A 235 7.93 -4.49 -0.82
C MET A 235 8.65 -5.01 -2.07
N GLU A 236 9.27 -4.12 -2.82
CA GLU A 236 10.19 -4.45 -3.90
C GLU A 236 11.62 -4.41 -3.39
N VAL A 237 12.44 -5.35 -3.85
CA VAL A 237 13.89 -5.33 -3.70
C VAL A 237 14.49 -5.42 -5.10
N ASP A 238 15.22 -4.38 -5.51
CA ASP A 238 15.78 -4.30 -6.86
C ASP A 238 16.55 -5.58 -7.22
N LYS A 239 16.21 -6.18 -8.37
CA LYS A 239 16.73 -7.45 -8.91
C LYS A 239 16.32 -8.74 -8.19
N TYR A 240 15.63 -8.67 -7.05
CA TYR A 240 15.34 -9.84 -6.21
C TYR A 240 13.85 -10.13 -6.04
N ASN A 241 12.97 -9.39 -6.71
CA ASN A 241 11.54 -9.66 -6.75
C ASN A 241 11.22 -11.05 -7.33
N SER A 242 10.09 -11.62 -6.88
CA SER A 242 9.65 -12.98 -7.25
C SER A 242 8.13 -13.15 -7.32
N TYR A 243 7.36 -12.17 -6.85
CA TYR A 243 5.91 -12.19 -6.91
C TYR A 243 5.44 -11.71 -8.27
N ASP A 244 4.63 -12.51 -8.94
CA ASP A 244 3.87 -12.07 -10.10
C ASP A 244 2.60 -11.36 -9.64
N GLU A 245 2.23 -10.29 -10.34
CA GLU A 245 1.10 -9.44 -9.97
C GLU A 245 0.23 -9.17 -11.19
N LEU A 246 -1.09 -9.29 -11.05
CA LEU A 246 -2.01 -8.90 -12.12
C LEU A 246 -2.22 -7.39 -12.11
N TYR A 247 -2.39 -6.77 -13.28
CA TYR A 247 -2.76 -5.35 -13.31
C TYR A 247 -4.18 -5.16 -12.76
N PRO A 248 -4.41 -4.17 -11.90
CA PRO A 248 -5.74 -3.89 -11.39
C PRO A 248 -6.63 -3.30 -12.49
N TYR A 249 -7.92 -3.69 -12.50
CA TYR A 249 -8.97 -3.12 -13.37
C TYR A 249 -8.70 -3.22 -14.87
N THR A 250 -8.10 -4.32 -15.34
CA THR A 250 -7.96 -4.60 -16.77
C THR A 250 -9.32 -4.74 -17.45
N GLU A 251 -9.60 -3.91 -18.45
CA GLU A 251 -10.81 -4.00 -19.28
C GLU A 251 -10.56 -4.93 -20.47
N SER A 252 -11.44 -5.92 -20.67
CA SER A 252 -11.46 -6.69 -21.91
C SER A 252 -12.09 -5.84 -23.03
N ASN A 253 -11.40 -5.67 -24.15
CA ASN A 253 -12.00 -5.07 -25.35
C ASN A 253 -13.24 -5.88 -25.78
N LYS A 254 -14.34 -5.19 -26.15
CA LYS A 254 -15.57 -5.83 -26.68
C LYS A 254 -15.43 -6.37 -28.12
N ASN A 255 -14.25 -6.26 -28.72
CA ASN A 255 -13.97 -6.71 -30.07
C ASN A 255 -13.37 -8.12 -30.04
N ALA A 256 -14.04 -9.07 -30.73
CA ALA A 256 -13.71 -10.49 -30.74
C ALA A 256 -12.28 -10.85 -31.23
N TYR A 257 -11.50 -9.89 -31.71
CA TYR A 257 -10.14 -10.07 -32.24
C TYR A 257 -9.02 -9.57 -31.31
N ASP A 258 -9.34 -8.84 -30.23
CA ASP A 258 -8.37 -8.37 -29.20
C ASP A 258 -8.60 -9.10 -27.86
N ASN A 259 -8.83 -10.41 -27.93
CA ASN A 259 -8.95 -11.25 -26.74
C ASN A 259 -7.55 -11.51 -26.19
N ASN A 260 -7.07 -10.64 -25.27
CA ASN A 260 -6.20 -10.96 -24.12
C ASN A 260 -5.62 -9.68 -23.45
N ALA A 261 -6.48 -8.78 -22.97
CA ALA A 261 -6.04 -7.68 -22.10
C ALA A 261 -5.78 -8.11 -20.64
N TYR A 262 -5.76 -9.43 -20.36
CA TYR A 262 -5.32 -9.98 -19.08
C TYR A 262 -3.80 -10.02 -19.09
N SER A 263 -3.19 -9.02 -18.47
CA SER A 263 -1.75 -8.91 -18.33
C SER A 263 -1.35 -8.72 -16.87
N GLY A 264 -0.09 -8.99 -16.59
CA GLY A 264 0.50 -8.84 -15.27
C GLY A 264 1.95 -8.44 -15.35
N LYS A 265 2.52 -8.12 -14.20
CA LYS A 265 3.94 -7.83 -14.03
C LYS A 265 4.60 -9.05 -13.38
N VAL A 266 5.52 -9.65 -14.13
CA VAL A 266 6.37 -10.73 -13.62
C VAL A 266 7.42 -10.16 -12.67
N ASN A 267 7.70 -10.83 -11.56
CA ASN A 267 8.67 -10.37 -10.55
C ASN A 267 8.40 -8.91 -10.12
N SER A 268 7.13 -8.61 -9.83
CA SER A 268 6.65 -7.28 -9.47
C SER A 268 7.05 -6.83 -8.07
N ALA A 269 7.15 -7.77 -7.12
CA ALA A 269 7.53 -7.49 -5.73
C ALA A 269 8.33 -8.65 -5.12
N PHE A 270 9.02 -8.40 -4.02
CA PHE A 270 9.74 -9.39 -3.23
C PHE A 270 8.88 -9.97 -2.11
N ALA A 271 8.06 -9.13 -1.48
CA ALA A 271 7.14 -9.56 -0.43
C ALA A 271 5.84 -8.75 -0.48
N LYS A 272 4.75 -9.41 -0.09
CA LYS A 272 3.46 -8.78 0.22
C LYS A 272 3.29 -8.79 1.73
N ILE A 273 3.13 -7.61 2.33
CA ILE A 273 3.09 -7.40 3.78
C ILE A 273 1.69 -6.92 4.15
N PRO A 274 0.89 -7.73 4.86
CA PRO A 274 -0.45 -7.33 5.26
C PRO A 274 -0.39 -6.24 6.34
N LEU A 275 -1.21 -5.22 6.17
CA LEU A 275 -1.48 -4.16 7.12
C LEU A 275 -2.63 -4.58 8.04
N ASP A 276 -2.37 -5.59 8.87
CA ASP A 276 -3.31 -6.00 9.90
C ASP A 276 -3.22 -5.07 11.12
N PHE A 277 -4.22 -5.14 12.02
CA PHE A 277 -4.20 -4.42 13.30
C PHE A 277 -3.11 -4.93 14.27
N THR A 278 -2.39 -6.00 13.91
CA THR A 278 -1.31 -6.59 14.70
C THR A 278 0.06 -6.15 14.16
N LEU A 279 0.84 -5.51 15.02
CA LEU A 279 2.08 -4.78 14.72
C LEU A 279 3.26 -5.62 14.17
N ASN A 280 3.27 -6.94 14.40
CA ASN A 280 4.43 -7.78 14.13
C ASN A 280 4.07 -8.95 13.23
N GLN A 281 4.69 -8.97 12.05
CA GLN A 281 4.55 -10.06 11.10
C GLN A 281 5.83 -10.90 11.11
N ASP A 282 5.69 -12.21 11.18
CA ASP A 282 6.80 -13.17 11.23
C ASP A 282 6.50 -14.37 10.32
N SER A 283 7.47 -14.73 9.47
CA SER A 283 7.33 -15.88 8.56
C SER A 283 7.29 -17.22 9.28
N ARG A 284 7.78 -17.28 10.53
CA ARG A 284 7.72 -18.46 11.39
C ARG A 284 6.30 -18.73 11.93
N ASN A 285 5.42 -17.73 11.91
CA ASN A 285 4.04 -17.82 12.35
C ASN A 285 3.04 -17.88 11.17
N LEU A 286 3.51 -18.22 9.96
CA LEU A 286 2.70 -18.38 8.72
C LEU A 286 2.09 -17.08 8.14
N LEU A 287 2.49 -15.89 8.61
CA LEU A 287 1.91 -14.63 8.16
C LEU A 287 2.74 -13.88 7.10
N LEU A 288 4.00 -14.28 6.91
CA LEU A 288 4.87 -13.80 5.84
C LEU A 288 5.39 -15.00 5.04
N ILE A 289 4.99 -15.11 3.77
CA ILE A 289 5.41 -16.21 2.91
C ILE A 289 6.10 -15.62 1.69
N ASN A 290 7.38 -15.32 1.79
CA ASN A 290 8.20 -15.01 0.62
C ASN A 290 9.49 -15.82 0.73
N PHE A 291 9.75 -16.65 -0.27
CA PHE A 291 10.99 -17.42 -0.35
C PHE A 291 11.44 -17.43 -1.79
N VAL A 292 12.62 -16.89 -2.04
CA VAL A 292 13.22 -16.86 -3.37
C VAL A 292 14.46 -17.72 -3.33
N GLN A 293 14.57 -18.63 -4.30
CA GLN A 293 15.74 -19.46 -4.50
C GLN A 293 16.38 -19.11 -5.84
N TYR A 294 17.71 -19.10 -5.86
CA TYR A 294 18.51 -18.75 -7.03
C TYR A 294 19.27 -19.97 -7.54
N GLU A 295 19.14 -20.22 -8.83
CA GLU A 295 19.89 -21.24 -9.56
C GLU A 295 20.42 -20.60 -10.86
N PRO A 296 21.74 -20.37 -11.00
CA PRO A 296 22.78 -20.61 -10.00
C PRO A 296 22.69 -19.65 -8.78
N PRO A 297 23.35 -19.98 -7.65
CA PRO A 297 23.47 -19.07 -6.51
C PRO A 297 24.05 -17.71 -6.92
N LEU A 298 23.54 -16.63 -6.32
CA LEU A 298 24.03 -15.29 -6.58
C LEU A 298 25.45 -15.15 -6.03
N GLU A 299 26.39 -14.78 -6.90
CA GLU A 299 27.80 -14.66 -6.54
C GLU A 299 28.02 -13.67 -5.39
N ARG A 300 27.33 -12.52 -5.43
CA ARG A 300 27.54 -11.43 -4.47
C ARG A 300 26.32 -10.52 -4.32
N ILE A 301 25.97 -10.20 -3.08
CA ILE A 301 25.04 -9.13 -2.70
C ILE A 301 25.77 -8.17 -1.76
N ALA A 302 25.89 -6.90 -2.14
CA ALA A 302 26.56 -5.88 -1.33
C ALA A 302 25.68 -4.65 -1.04
N LYS A 303 24.64 -4.45 -1.85
CA LYS A 303 23.73 -3.31 -1.74
C LYS A 303 22.31 -3.80 -2.05
N LEU A 304 21.35 -3.33 -1.26
CA LEU A 304 19.93 -3.58 -1.45
C LEU A 304 19.24 -2.25 -1.72
N VAL A 305 18.29 -2.23 -2.66
CA VAL A 305 17.46 -1.06 -2.96
C VAL A 305 16.01 -1.47 -2.76
N PHE A 306 15.32 -0.75 -1.89
CA PHE A 306 13.96 -1.03 -1.47
C PHE A 306 12.99 -0.01 -2.07
N ARG A 307 11.79 -0.47 -2.42
CA ARG A 307 10.64 0.37 -2.75
C ARG A 307 9.39 -0.21 -2.09
N PHE A 308 8.59 0.65 -1.45
CA PHE A 308 7.33 0.27 -0.80
C PHE A 308 6.17 0.96 -1.50
N ARG A 309 5.23 0.16 -1.99
CA ARG A 309 4.05 0.66 -2.71
C ARG A 309 2.81 -0.17 -2.38
N PHE A 310 1.65 0.33 -2.76
CA PHE A 310 0.42 -0.44 -2.78
C PHE A 310 0.26 -1.20 -4.11
N HIS A 311 -0.79 -2.02 -4.19
CA HIS A 311 -1.10 -2.82 -5.37
C HIS A 311 -1.32 -1.97 -6.64
N ASP A 312 -1.87 -0.76 -6.49
CA ASP A 312 -2.10 0.18 -7.59
C ASP A 312 -0.86 1.01 -8.00
N GLY A 313 0.29 0.76 -7.36
CA GLY A 313 1.55 1.43 -7.70
C GLY A 313 1.85 2.69 -6.90
N LEU A 314 0.89 3.23 -6.13
CA LEU A 314 1.13 4.38 -5.26
C LEU A 314 2.20 4.04 -4.22
N LEU A 315 3.17 4.93 -4.04
CA LEU A 315 4.18 4.79 -3.00
C LEU A 315 3.52 5.00 -1.63
N VAL A 316 3.93 4.20 -0.66
CA VAL A 316 3.46 4.36 0.72
C VAL A 316 3.92 5.72 1.27
N ASP A 317 3.03 6.44 1.95
CA ASP A 317 3.36 7.67 2.67
C ASP A 317 3.54 7.29 4.14
N PHE A 318 4.80 7.06 4.52
CA PHE A 318 5.13 6.69 5.90
C PHE A 318 5.02 7.88 6.87
N ARG A 319 4.79 9.12 6.41
CA ARG A 319 4.66 10.33 7.27
C ARG A 319 5.82 10.53 8.25
N GLY A 320 7.01 10.04 7.90
CA GLY A 320 8.19 10.07 8.78
C GLY A 320 8.15 9.04 9.92
N LEU A 321 7.15 8.17 9.98
CA LEU A 321 7.12 7.06 10.93
C LEU A 321 8.17 6.02 10.58
N GLU A 322 8.78 5.48 11.63
CA GLU A 322 9.81 4.47 11.54
C GLU A 322 9.22 3.07 11.37
N PHE A 323 9.97 2.23 10.66
CA PHE A 323 9.64 0.83 10.46
C PHE A 323 10.93 0.01 10.35
N ASN A 324 10.81 -1.31 10.55
CA ASN A 324 11.96 -2.21 10.44
C ASN A 324 11.56 -3.55 9.86
N PHE A 325 12.55 -4.25 9.31
CA PHE A 325 12.38 -5.58 8.78
C PHE A 325 13.71 -6.34 8.79
N THR A 326 13.63 -7.65 8.83
CA THR A 326 14.80 -8.54 8.79
C THR A 326 14.71 -9.46 7.58
N ILE A 327 15.78 -9.51 6.79
CA ILE A 327 15.93 -10.43 5.68
C ILE A 327 16.90 -11.54 6.07
N GLU A 328 16.51 -12.78 5.83
CA GLU A 328 17.38 -13.94 5.93
C GLU A 328 17.98 -14.26 4.57
N PHE A 329 19.28 -14.54 4.59
CA PHE A 329 20.05 -15.03 3.46
C PHE A 329 20.64 -16.38 3.80
N ASN A 330 20.53 -17.33 2.88
CA ASN A 330 21.17 -18.63 2.98
C ASN A 330 22.25 -18.70 1.91
N SER A 331 23.51 -18.71 2.35
CA SER A 331 24.70 -18.76 1.49
C SER A 331 25.26 -20.18 1.43
N LEU A 332 25.68 -20.62 0.25
CA LEU A 332 26.43 -21.87 0.10
C LEU A 332 27.87 -21.64 0.50
N ARG A 333 28.27 -22.31 1.58
CA ARG A 333 29.67 -22.37 2.03
C ARG A 333 30.21 -23.76 1.74
N ASN A 334 31.33 -23.81 1.01
CA ASN A 334 32.05 -25.06 0.79
C ASN A 334 32.31 -25.76 2.12
N GLU A 335 31.82 -26.99 2.23
CA GLU A 335 32.10 -27.85 3.37
C GLU A 335 33.45 -28.53 3.13
N ILE A 336 34.47 -28.06 3.84
CA ILE A 336 35.75 -28.74 3.91
C ILE A 336 35.70 -29.58 5.18
N ALA A 337 35.66 -30.91 5.03
CA ALA A 337 35.78 -31.82 6.16
C ALA A 337 37.11 -31.56 6.87
N LEU A 338 37.02 -31.00 8.08
CA LEU A 338 38.15 -30.73 8.95
C LEU A 338 37.89 -31.56 10.21
N ASN A 339 38.61 -32.67 10.40
CA ASN A 339 38.53 -33.51 11.61
C ASN A 339 39.02 -32.74 12.84
N ARG A 340 38.19 -31.81 13.33
CA ARG A 340 38.46 -30.93 14.46
C ARG A 340 37.52 -31.27 15.60
N ASN A 341 38.06 -31.36 16.81
CA ASN A 341 37.26 -31.50 18.02
C ASN A 341 36.70 -30.14 18.42
N ILE A 342 35.38 -29.99 18.42
CA ILE A 342 34.70 -28.79 18.94
C ILE A 342 34.59 -28.96 20.46
N ARG A 343 35.14 -28.01 21.23
CA ARG A 343 34.92 -27.91 22.67
C ARG A 343 33.85 -26.84 22.90
N THR A 344 32.69 -27.22 23.41
CA THR A 344 31.65 -26.28 23.82
C THR A 344 32.00 -25.70 25.19
N PRO A 345 31.94 -24.37 25.38
CA PRO A 345 32.06 -23.77 26.70
C PRO A 345 30.92 -24.27 27.60
N ALA A 346 31.20 -24.47 28.89
CA ALA A 346 30.26 -25.04 29.86
C ALA A 346 28.90 -24.29 30.00
N MET A 347 28.79 -23.08 29.45
CA MET A 347 27.62 -22.20 29.56
C MET A 347 26.67 -22.29 28.36
N ILE A 348 26.94 -23.11 27.34
CA ILE A 348 26.06 -23.26 26.17
C ILE A 348 25.55 -24.71 26.13
N SER A 349 24.32 -24.93 26.62
CA SER A 349 23.57 -26.15 26.32
C SER A 349 22.97 -26.01 24.93
N LEU A 350 23.32 -26.93 24.03
CA LEU A 350 22.74 -27.05 22.69
C LEU A 350 21.29 -27.53 22.73
#